data_AF-U9VP19-F1
#
_entry.id   AF-U9VP19-F1
#
_cell.length_a   1.000
_cell.length_b   1.000
_cell.length_c   1.000
_cell.angle_alpha   90.00
_cell.angle_beta   90.00
_cell.angle_gamma   90.00
#
_symmetry.space_group_name_H-M   'P 1'
#
loop_
_entity.id
_entity.type
_entity.pdbx_description
1 polymer ?
#
loop_
_entity_poly.entity_id
_entity_poly.type
_entity_poly.pdbx_seq_one_letter_code
_entity_poly.pdbx_strand_id
1 'polypeptide(L)'
;MAKKNSYSDYLKQTLGGLIDKLDISDLRKEFLKNRWLDQVMWLEGRATKERNQHFRLRMITIIGGVLVPAMVGFRSPDNQRLERTIAYLAFGVSQAVAISAAVEEFFGHGDKYRNYRSTAESMKIEGWQYMQLAGPYRKFKAHSAAYKAFAQRVESFIQKDVEGFVARLEEKQEDDKRDADEAANNAEKALMRLNQELEERAQQLEIEKARLAEQQASRPPQAIDSSGYSGTLLDIQMPPSPEGETIETDSPAEPLTQIQSLMSTAATPSRRQASKKNIRVTSNLPPLGQHALEWQETVDFQALKTILTEQNSVLDGEANGGSGGGVAVAAESQLTTPDEVSQILECPLEDCKVYLPGILAAMKKYDILDNKVLIGILATIRIETGGFKPVHEWGGESYWKRYEERADLGNVNPGDGIKYHGRGYIQLTGRANYSTYGKKLGVDLEGNPDLAMDPEISALVLACYFEERGVADAAREGDWRRVRKLVNGGYHGWDVFSKYVERARARLA
;
A
#
# COMPACT_ATOMS: atom_id res chain seq x y z
N MET A 1 24.77 2.18 -32.52
CA MET A 1 24.77 3.30 -31.54
C MET A 1 25.33 2.77 -30.23
N ALA A 2 26.50 3.27 -29.80
CA ALA A 2 27.09 2.87 -28.53
C ALA A 2 26.08 3.16 -27.40
N LYS A 3 25.72 2.13 -26.61
CA LYS A 3 24.98 2.35 -25.36
C LYS A 3 25.80 3.36 -24.56
N LYS A 4 25.28 4.57 -24.36
CA LYS A 4 25.85 5.50 -23.38
C LYS A 4 25.85 4.73 -22.06
N ASN A 5 27.02 4.32 -21.57
CA ASN A 5 27.15 3.85 -20.19
C ASN A 5 26.47 4.89 -19.31
N SER A 6 25.48 4.47 -18.53
CA SER A 6 24.85 5.37 -17.58
C SER A 6 25.95 5.88 -16.64
N TYR A 7 25.93 7.16 -16.27
CA TYR A 7 26.89 7.72 -15.30
C TYR A 7 26.99 6.84 -14.03
N SER A 8 25.86 6.23 -13.66
CA SER A 8 25.77 5.24 -12.59
C SER A 8 26.62 3.97 -12.84
N ASP A 9 26.58 3.39 -14.04
CA ASP A 9 27.38 2.21 -14.40
C ASP A 9 28.88 2.53 -14.37
N TYR A 10 29.25 3.70 -14.91
CA TYR A 10 30.63 4.21 -14.85
C TYR A 10 31.10 4.39 -13.40
N LEU A 11 30.27 4.97 -12.54
CA LEU A 11 30.58 5.20 -11.13
C LEU A 11 30.73 3.87 -10.38
N LYS A 12 29.82 2.91 -10.59
CA LYS A 12 29.87 1.58 -9.98
C LYS A 12 31.13 0.82 -10.39
N GLN A 13 31.46 0.83 -11.67
CA GLN A 13 32.67 0.18 -12.18
C GLN A 13 33.94 0.84 -11.65
N THR A 14 33.99 2.17 -11.63
CA THR A 14 35.16 2.93 -11.17
C THR A 14 35.41 2.73 -9.69
N LEU A 15 34.39 2.94 -8.84
CA LEU A 15 34.52 2.76 -7.39
C LEU A 15 34.71 1.29 -7.02
N GLY A 16 34.02 0.37 -7.70
CA GLY A 16 34.22 -1.07 -7.51
C GLY A 16 35.65 -1.49 -7.78
N GLY A 17 36.23 -1.05 -8.90
CA GLY A 17 37.62 -1.32 -9.25
C GLY A 17 38.64 -0.65 -8.33
N LEU A 18 38.31 0.49 -7.72
CA LEU A 18 39.14 1.11 -6.69
C LEU A 18 39.12 0.32 -5.38
N ILE A 19 37.94 -0.17 -4.95
CA ILE A 19 37.82 -1.04 -3.77
C ILE A 19 38.67 -2.30 -3.93
N ASP A 20 38.70 -2.89 -5.13
CA ASP A 20 39.47 -4.11 -5.39
C ASP A 20 40.98 -3.94 -5.20
N LYS A 21 41.48 -2.73 -5.45
CA LYS A 21 42.90 -2.36 -5.29
C LYS A 21 43.29 -2.01 -3.85
N LEU A 22 42.34 -1.96 -2.91
CA LEU A 22 42.65 -1.66 -1.52
C LEU A 22 43.37 -2.83 -0.83
N ASP A 23 44.34 -2.51 0.01
CA ASP A 23 45.05 -3.47 0.85
C ASP A 23 44.27 -3.76 2.16
N ILE A 24 43.12 -4.41 1.99
CA ILE A 24 42.22 -4.84 3.07
C ILE A 24 41.72 -6.27 2.78
N SER A 25 41.22 -6.97 3.81
CA SER A 25 40.69 -8.33 3.62
C SER A 25 39.52 -8.37 2.63
N ASP A 26 39.38 -9.48 1.90
CA ASP A 26 38.33 -9.65 0.88
C ASP A 26 36.93 -9.47 1.47
N LEU A 27 36.70 -9.97 2.69
CA LEU A 27 35.47 -9.74 3.43
C LEU A 27 35.15 -8.24 3.57
N ARG A 28 36.15 -7.41 3.89
CA ARG A 28 35.95 -5.95 4.02
C ARG A 28 35.71 -5.29 2.66
N LYS A 29 36.32 -5.79 1.58
CA LYS A 29 36.04 -5.32 0.21
C LYS A 29 34.59 -5.62 -0.17
N GLU A 30 34.10 -6.82 0.13
CA GLU A 30 32.70 -7.18 -0.11
C GLU A 30 31.73 -6.32 0.69
N PHE A 31 32.02 -6.06 1.97
CA PHE A 31 31.23 -5.12 2.76
C PHE A 31 31.21 -3.71 2.17
N LEU A 32 32.35 -3.18 1.71
CA LEU A 32 32.39 -1.88 1.03
C LEU A 32 31.54 -1.86 -0.24
N LYS A 33 31.55 -2.94 -1.02
CA LYS A 33 30.76 -3.06 -2.25
C LYS A 33 29.26 -3.16 -1.95
N ASN A 34 28.87 -4.10 -1.10
CA ASN A 34 27.46 -4.44 -0.85
C ASN A 34 26.77 -3.45 0.08
N ARG A 35 27.50 -2.82 1.01
CA ARG A 35 26.91 -1.90 1.99
C ARG A 35 27.05 -0.44 1.58
N TRP A 36 28.26 0.00 1.23
CA TRP A 36 28.50 1.41 0.92
C TRP A 36 28.23 1.72 -0.55
N LEU A 37 28.89 1.01 -1.48
CA LEU A 37 28.77 1.32 -2.91
C LEU A 37 27.35 1.08 -3.41
N ASP A 38 26.72 -0.05 -3.07
CA ASP A 38 25.33 -0.30 -3.46
C ASP A 38 24.36 0.73 -2.87
N GLN A 39 24.59 1.23 -1.64
CA GLN A 39 23.78 2.31 -1.06
C GLN A 39 23.95 3.63 -1.83
N VAL A 40 25.18 3.98 -2.21
CA VAL A 40 25.45 5.14 -3.08
C VAL A 40 24.71 5.00 -4.42
N MET A 41 24.75 3.81 -5.03
CA MET A 41 24.07 3.54 -6.28
C MET A 41 22.55 3.65 -6.15
N TRP A 42 21.99 3.14 -5.05
CA TRP A 42 20.57 3.25 -4.76
C TRP A 42 20.14 4.70 -4.59
N LEU A 43 20.88 5.50 -3.82
CA LEU A 43 20.60 6.92 -3.59
C LEU A 43 20.68 7.73 -4.90
N GLU A 44 21.69 7.48 -5.75
CA GLU A 44 21.83 8.11 -7.08
C GLU A 44 20.63 7.79 -7.99
N GLY A 45 20.23 6.51 -8.04
CA GLY A 45 19.08 6.06 -8.82
C GLY A 45 17.78 6.68 -8.31
N ARG A 46 17.59 6.72 -6.99
CA ARG A 46 16.42 7.33 -6.36
C ARG A 46 16.36 8.83 -6.60
N ALA A 47 17.47 9.55 -6.38
CA ALA A 47 17.57 10.98 -6.65
C ALA A 47 17.21 11.29 -8.12
N THR A 48 17.72 10.51 -9.08
CA THR A 48 17.42 10.70 -10.51
C THR A 48 15.93 10.49 -10.81
N LYS A 49 15.31 9.47 -10.20
CA LYS A 49 13.88 9.18 -10.38
C LYS A 49 13.00 10.31 -9.85
N GLU A 50 13.26 10.75 -8.62
CA GLU A 50 12.51 11.83 -7.96
C GLU A 50 12.70 13.16 -8.71
N ARG A 51 13.93 13.47 -9.14
CA ARG A 51 14.24 14.61 -10.00
C ARG A 51 13.40 14.62 -11.27
N ASN A 52 13.38 13.49 -11.98
CA ASN A 52 12.65 13.37 -13.23
C ASN A 52 11.13 13.44 -13.01
N GLN A 53 10.61 13.02 -11.86
CA GLN A 53 9.19 13.22 -11.51
C GLN A 53 8.89 14.69 -11.22
N HIS A 54 9.70 15.34 -10.37
CA HIS A 54 9.59 16.77 -10.07
C HIS A 54 9.58 17.62 -11.35
N PHE A 55 10.60 17.49 -12.22
CA PHE A 55 10.65 18.28 -13.44
C PHE A 55 9.52 17.96 -14.43
N ARG A 56 9.04 16.72 -14.51
CA ARG A 56 7.92 16.39 -15.40
C ARG A 56 6.63 17.06 -14.97
N LEU A 57 6.29 16.99 -13.68
CA LEU A 57 5.09 17.65 -13.14
C LEU A 57 5.22 19.16 -13.27
N ARG A 58 6.38 19.71 -12.88
CA ARG A 58 6.64 21.15 -12.96
C ARG A 58 6.60 21.69 -14.38
N MET A 59 7.05 20.92 -15.37
CA MET A 59 6.96 21.30 -16.78
C MET A 59 5.50 21.42 -17.25
N ILE A 60 4.63 20.50 -16.82
CA ILE A 60 3.19 20.57 -17.13
C ILE A 60 2.59 21.84 -16.53
N THR A 61 2.92 22.13 -15.27
CA THR A 61 2.43 23.33 -14.57
C THR A 61 2.90 24.62 -15.23
N ILE A 62 4.19 24.73 -15.60
CA ILE A 62 4.75 25.93 -16.23
C ILE A 62 4.18 26.12 -17.65
N ILE A 63 4.22 25.07 -18.48
CA ILE A 63 3.75 25.17 -19.87
C ILE A 63 2.23 25.43 -19.89
N GLY A 64 1.46 24.65 -19.13
CA GLY A 64 0.02 24.79 -19.08
C GLY A 64 -0.41 26.12 -18.46
N GLY A 65 0.30 26.62 -17.44
CA GLY A 65 0.05 27.94 -16.86
C GLY A 65 0.21 29.09 -17.85
N VAL A 66 1.13 28.98 -18.81
CA VAL A 66 1.30 29.95 -19.91
C VAL A 66 0.26 29.74 -21.03
N LEU A 67 -0.09 28.48 -21.33
CA LEU A 67 -1.02 28.15 -22.42
C LEU A 67 -2.48 28.48 -22.08
N VAL A 68 -2.93 28.29 -20.84
CA VAL A 68 -4.33 28.49 -20.46
C VAL A 68 -4.82 29.91 -20.76
N PRO A 69 -4.12 31.00 -20.34
CA PRO A 69 -4.51 32.36 -20.71
C PRO A 69 -4.52 32.60 -22.22
N ALA A 70 -3.53 32.09 -22.96
CA ALA A 70 -3.46 32.23 -24.40
C ALA A 70 -4.61 31.53 -25.14
N MET A 71 -5.04 30.37 -24.64
CA MET A 71 -6.17 29.62 -25.21
C MET A 71 -7.51 30.25 -24.85
N VAL A 72 -7.69 30.73 -23.62
CA VAL A 72 -8.93 31.41 -23.19
C VAL A 72 -9.09 32.77 -23.87
N GLY A 73 -7.98 33.46 -24.17
CA GLY A 73 -7.98 34.73 -24.91
C GLY A 73 -8.22 34.61 -26.41
N PHE A 74 -8.19 33.40 -26.98
CA PHE A 74 -8.37 33.19 -28.41
C PHE A 74 -9.84 33.37 -28.82
N ARG A 75 -10.10 34.31 -29.74
CA ARG A 75 -11.43 34.54 -30.33
C ARG A 75 -11.32 34.46 -31.85
N SER A 76 -12.25 33.75 -32.49
CA SER A 76 -12.30 33.62 -33.96
C SER A 76 -13.72 33.89 -34.47
N PRO A 77 -13.96 35.07 -35.09
CA PRO A 77 -15.29 35.48 -35.53
C PRO A 77 -15.95 34.52 -36.54
N ASP A 78 -15.15 33.87 -37.39
CA ASP A 78 -15.64 33.04 -38.50
C ASP A 78 -15.92 31.58 -38.11
N ASN A 79 -15.50 31.10 -36.93
CA ASN A 79 -15.61 29.68 -36.59
C ASN A 79 -15.90 29.40 -35.11
N GLN A 80 -17.17 29.57 -34.73
CA GLN A 80 -17.67 29.32 -33.36
C GLN A 80 -17.41 27.88 -32.86
N ARG A 81 -17.30 26.90 -33.75
CA ARG A 81 -16.96 25.51 -33.38
C ARG A 81 -15.51 25.39 -32.92
N LEU A 82 -14.60 26.11 -33.58
CA LEU A 82 -13.19 26.14 -33.22
C LEU A 82 -12.99 26.83 -31.86
N GLU A 83 -13.66 27.96 -31.63
CA GLU A 83 -13.64 28.69 -30.35
C GLU A 83 -14.11 27.79 -29.20
N ARG A 84 -15.24 27.09 -29.35
CA ARG A 84 -15.75 26.16 -28.33
C ARG A 84 -14.80 24.98 -28.08
N THR A 85 -14.16 24.47 -29.13
CA THR A 85 -13.18 23.37 -29.01
C THR A 85 -11.94 23.82 -28.24
N ILE A 86 -11.42 25.01 -28.55
CA ILE A 86 -10.28 25.61 -27.82
C ILE A 86 -10.64 25.86 -26.36
N ALA A 87 -11.87 26.31 -26.07
CA ALA A 87 -12.33 26.51 -24.69
C ALA A 87 -12.36 25.20 -23.88
N TYR A 88 -12.89 24.10 -24.44
CA TYR A 88 -12.85 22.79 -23.77
C TYR A 88 -11.43 22.25 -23.60
N LEU A 89 -10.54 22.48 -24.57
CA LEU A 89 -9.14 22.12 -24.44
C LEU A 89 -8.44 22.97 -23.35
N ALA A 90 -8.75 24.26 -23.27
CA ALA A 90 -8.21 25.16 -22.24
C ALA A 90 -8.64 24.71 -20.84
N PHE A 91 -9.90 24.30 -20.68
CA PHE A 91 -10.39 23.69 -19.45
C PHE A 91 -9.64 22.38 -19.14
N GLY A 92 -9.44 21.50 -20.12
CA GLY A 92 -8.67 20.27 -19.91
C GLY A 92 -7.22 20.52 -19.48
N VAL A 93 -6.55 21.49 -20.12
CA VAL A 93 -5.18 21.89 -19.76
C VAL A 93 -5.14 22.52 -18.36
N SER A 94 -6.12 23.34 -17.99
CA SER A 94 -6.16 23.95 -16.65
C SER A 94 -6.34 22.90 -15.54
N GLN A 95 -7.18 21.89 -15.74
CA GLN A 95 -7.29 20.76 -14.82
C GLN A 95 -5.98 19.98 -14.71
N ALA A 96 -5.29 19.73 -15.84
CA ALA A 96 -4.01 19.04 -15.83
C ALA A 96 -2.91 19.83 -15.07
N VAL A 97 -2.90 21.17 -15.19
CA VAL A 97 -2.01 22.06 -14.43
C VAL A 97 -2.32 21.98 -12.94
N ALA A 98 -3.58 22.12 -12.56
CA ALA A 98 -4.00 22.09 -11.15
C ALA A 98 -3.66 20.74 -10.49
N ILE A 99 -3.95 19.62 -11.17
CA ILE A 99 -3.60 18.29 -10.68
C ILE A 99 -2.08 18.11 -10.61
N SER A 100 -1.32 18.58 -11.60
CA SER A 100 0.14 18.44 -11.59
C SER A 100 0.78 19.22 -10.46
N ALA A 101 0.30 20.43 -10.18
CA ALA A 101 0.74 21.25 -9.05
C ALA A 101 0.40 20.58 -7.70
N ALA A 102 -0.84 20.12 -7.53
CA ALA A 102 -1.27 19.42 -6.31
C ALA A 102 -0.48 18.13 -6.05
N VAL A 103 -0.20 17.35 -7.11
CA VAL A 103 0.64 16.14 -7.01
C VAL A 103 2.08 16.52 -6.67
N GLU A 104 2.64 17.58 -7.26
CA GLU A 104 4.01 18.02 -6.95
C GLU A 104 4.16 18.43 -5.48
N GLU A 105 3.20 19.18 -4.95
CA GLU A 105 3.12 19.61 -3.56
C GLU A 105 2.90 18.42 -2.60
N PHE A 106 1.92 17.56 -2.90
CA PHE A 106 1.59 16.41 -2.07
C PHE A 106 2.76 15.42 -1.97
N PHE A 107 3.47 15.14 -3.08
CA PHE A 107 4.55 14.16 -3.05
C PHE A 107 5.92 14.76 -2.67
N GLY A 108 6.10 16.09 -2.69
CA GLY A 108 7.35 16.75 -2.30
C GLY A 108 8.57 16.24 -3.07
N HIS A 109 8.39 15.91 -4.36
CA HIS A 109 9.43 15.27 -5.18
C HIS A 109 10.73 16.11 -5.26
N GLY A 110 10.60 17.44 -5.19
CA GLY A 110 11.74 18.35 -5.18
C GLY A 110 12.63 18.18 -3.95
N ASP A 111 12.04 18.10 -2.76
CA ASP A 111 12.79 17.98 -1.50
C ASP A 111 13.38 16.58 -1.32
N LYS A 112 12.62 15.55 -1.72
CA LYS A 112 13.13 14.17 -1.79
C LYS A 112 14.36 14.07 -2.69
N TYR A 113 14.31 14.68 -3.87
CA TYR A 113 15.46 14.75 -4.78
C TYR A 113 16.68 15.41 -4.10
N ARG A 114 16.50 16.59 -3.50
CA ARG A 114 17.60 17.33 -2.84
C ARG A 114 18.22 16.51 -1.71
N ASN A 115 17.40 15.88 -0.87
CA ASN A 115 17.88 15.04 0.22
C ASN A 115 18.66 13.83 -0.30
N TYR A 116 18.07 13.02 -1.19
CA TYR A 116 18.76 11.84 -1.74
C TYR A 116 20.05 12.23 -2.47
N ARG A 117 20.05 13.37 -3.18
CA ARG A 117 21.25 13.87 -3.85
C ARG A 117 22.32 14.29 -2.85
N SER A 118 21.95 15.04 -1.81
CA SER A 118 22.87 15.50 -0.76
C SER A 118 23.51 14.32 -0.02
N THR A 119 22.71 13.31 0.35
CA THR A 119 23.19 12.08 1.00
C THR A 119 24.12 11.30 0.07
N ALA A 120 23.76 11.16 -1.22
CA ALA A 120 24.61 10.50 -2.21
C ALA A 120 25.96 11.22 -2.39
N GLU A 121 25.96 12.55 -2.52
CA GLU A 121 27.19 13.34 -2.62
C GLU A 121 28.05 13.20 -1.37
N SER A 122 27.44 13.26 -0.18
CA SER A 122 28.15 13.09 1.09
C SER A 122 28.81 11.71 1.21
N MET A 123 28.09 10.64 0.84
CA MET A 123 28.65 9.28 0.84
C MET A 123 29.75 9.08 -0.20
N LYS A 124 29.67 9.74 -1.36
CA LYS A 124 30.75 9.73 -2.36
C LYS A 124 31.98 10.47 -1.85
N ILE A 125 31.81 11.64 -1.26
CA ILE A 125 32.90 12.41 -0.63
C ILE A 125 33.59 11.55 0.44
N GLU A 126 32.81 10.90 1.30
CA GLU A 126 33.34 10.02 2.34
C GLU A 126 34.16 8.87 1.74
N GLY A 127 33.66 8.24 0.68
CA GLY A 127 34.38 7.21 -0.07
C GLY A 127 35.71 7.71 -0.64
N TRP A 128 35.71 8.86 -1.30
CA TRP A 128 36.93 9.46 -1.83
C TRP A 128 37.95 9.81 -0.75
N GLN A 129 37.48 10.33 0.38
CA GLN A 129 38.34 10.62 1.54
C GLN A 129 38.96 9.33 2.10
N TYR A 130 38.21 8.24 2.19
CA TYR A 130 38.74 6.95 2.62
C TYR A 130 39.77 6.39 1.64
N MET A 131 39.46 6.38 0.34
CA MET A 131 40.35 5.87 -0.71
C MET A 131 41.71 6.60 -0.73
N GLN A 132 41.70 7.91 -0.48
CA GLN A 132 42.91 8.73 -0.48
C GLN A 132 43.57 8.85 0.91
N LEU A 133 43.02 8.21 1.95
CA LEU A 133 43.39 8.45 3.35
C LEU A 133 43.44 9.96 3.68
N ALA A 134 42.48 10.70 3.13
CA ALA A 134 42.37 12.15 3.27
C ALA A 134 41.33 12.54 4.32
N GLY A 135 41.29 13.83 4.65
CA GLY A 135 40.37 14.38 5.64
C GLY A 135 40.43 13.65 6.99
N PRO A 136 39.30 13.09 7.49
CA PRO A 136 39.21 12.37 8.77
C PRO A 136 40.07 11.09 8.83
N TYR A 137 40.54 10.59 7.69
CA TYR A 137 41.37 9.39 7.60
C TYR A 137 42.88 9.64 7.58
N ARG A 138 43.33 10.91 7.56
CA ARG A 138 44.76 11.28 7.48
C ARG A 138 45.63 10.68 8.58
N LYS A 139 45.05 10.40 9.75
CA LYS A 139 45.74 9.82 10.90
C LYS A 139 46.09 8.34 10.71
N PHE A 140 45.47 7.65 9.74
CA PHE A 140 45.71 6.24 9.49
C PHE A 140 46.75 6.07 8.40
N LYS A 141 47.71 5.16 8.63
CA LYS A 141 48.76 4.84 7.65
C LYS A 141 48.32 3.80 6.60
N ALA A 142 47.19 3.12 6.85
CA ALA A 142 46.67 2.06 6.00
C ALA A 142 45.12 2.05 6.01
N HIS A 143 44.52 1.64 4.89
CA HIS A 143 43.06 1.53 4.72
C HIS A 143 42.44 0.51 5.69
N SER A 144 43.17 -0.53 6.07
CA SER A 144 42.72 -1.54 7.04
C SER A 144 42.48 -0.95 8.43
N ALA A 145 43.32 0.00 8.86
CA ALA A 145 43.17 0.71 10.13
C ALA A 145 42.07 1.78 10.06
N ALA A 146 41.91 2.42 8.90
CA ALA A 146 40.86 3.41 8.65
C ALA A 146 39.45 2.79 8.49
N TYR A 147 39.36 1.51 8.13
CA TYR A 147 38.10 0.83 7.77
C TYR A 147 37.01 0.99 8.85
N LYS A 148 37.35 0.80 10.12
CA LYS A 148 36.36 0.88 11.21
C LYS A 148 35.77 2.29 11.33
N ALA A 149 36.61 3.32 11.20
CA ALA A 149 36.15 4.71 11.21
C ALA A 149 35.26 5.02 10.00
N PHE A 150 35.58 4.44 8.84
CA PHE A 150 34.78 4.58 7.63
C PHE A 150 33.42 3.93 7.75
N ALA A 151 33.38 2.66 8.18
CA ALA A 151 32.13 1.93 8.38
C ALA A 151 31.21 2.67 9.36
N GLN A 152 31.74 3.16 10.48
CA GLN A 152 30.95 3.95 11.46
C GLN A 152 30.37 5.23 10.86
N ARG A 153 31.14 5.93 10.02
CA ARG A 153 30.66 7.14 9.35
C ARG A 153 29.60 6.84 8.29
N VAL A 154 29.76 5.78 7.52
CA VAL A 154 28.74 5.30 6.57
C VAL A 154 27.45 4.97 7.30
N GLU A 155 27.50 4.21 8.40
CA GLU A 155 26.30 3.91 9.18
C GLU A 155 25.68 5.17 9.77
N SER A 156 26.48 6.18 10.18
CA SER A 156 25.94 7.47 10.66
C SER A 156 25.19 8.25 9.57
N PHE A 157 25.63 8.16 8.30
CA PHE A 157 24.91 8.78 7.18
C PHE A 157 23.59 8.07 6.90
N ILE A 158 23.57 6.74 7.02
CA ILE A 158 22.36 5.94 6.82
C ILE A 158 21.37 6.19 7.94
N GLN A 159 21.85 6.23 9.19
CA GLN A 159 21.04 6.56 10.34
C GLN A 159 20.44 7.97 10.23
N LYS A 160 21.24 8.98 9.86
CA LYS A 160 20.75 10.35 9.65
C LYS A 160 19.73 10.45 8.51
N ASP A 161 19.87 9.67 7.45
CA ASP A 161 18.89 9.65 6.36
C ASP A 161 17.55 9.06 6.83
N VAL A 162 17.59 8.02 7.67
CA VAL A 162 16.41 7.42 8.30
C VAL A 162 15.76 8.38 9.32
N GLU A 163 16.54 8.96 10.22
CA GLU A 163 16.07 9.93 11.22
C GLU A 163 15.49 11.18 10.54
N GLY A 164 16.17 11.70 9.52
CA GLY A 164 15.66 12.81 8.72
C GLY A 164 14.39 12.45 7.95
N PHE A 165 14.21 11.20 7.56
CA PHE A 165 12.95 10.73 6.97
C PHE A 165 11.82 10.69 7.99
N VAL A 166 12.08 10.20 9.21
CA VAL A 166 11.10 10.17 10.30
C VAL A 166 10.70 11.58 10.75
N ALA A 167 11.65 12.48 11.01
CA ALA A 167 11.37 13.84 11.45
C ALA A 167 10.53 14.64 10.43
N ARG A 168 10.75 14.41 9.12
CA ARG A 168 9.93 15.05 8.07
C ARG A 168 8.52 14.46 7.95
N LEU A 169 8.33 13.19 8.32
CA LEU A 169 6.99 12.62 8.39
C LEU A 169 6.21 13.24 9.54
N GLU A 170 6.88 13.55 10.65
CA GLU A 170 6.29 14.23 11.81
C GLU A 170 5.95 15.69 11.46
N GLU A 171 6.89 16.45 10.90
CA GLU A 171 6.68 17.86 10.50
C GLU A 171 5.54 17.98 9.46
N LYS A 172 5.51 17.08 8.46
CA LYS A 172 4.42 17.07 7.47
C LYS A 172 3.06 16.73 8.08
N GLN A 173 3.01 15.84 9.06
CA GLN A 173 1.76 15.54 9.77
C GLN A 173 1.28 16.71 10.64
N GLU A 174 2.21 17.49 11.20
CA GLU A 174 1.87 18.70 11.96
C GLU A 174 1.33 19.81 11.04
N ASP A 175 1.96 20.03 9.89
CA ASP A 175 1.47 21.01 8.90
C ASP A 175 0.12 20.62 8.31
N ASP A 176 -0.07 19.35 7.92
CA ASP A 176 -1.36 18.84 7.41
C ASP A 176 -2.50 19.00 8.46
N LYS A 177 -2.19 18.86 9.76
CA LYS A 177 -3.15 19.11 10.84
C LYS A 177 -3.48 20.60 10.97
N ARG A 178 -2.47 21.48 10.92
CA ARG A 178 -2.67 22.93 11.02
C ARG A 178 -3.54 23.47 9.88
N ASP A 179 -3.29 23.01 8.66
CA ASP A 179 -4.08 23.39 7.50
C ASP A 179 -5.54 22.89 7.61
N ALA A 180 -5.75 21.68 8.15
CA ALA A 180 -7.08 21.14 8.41
C ALA A 180 -7.84 21.95 9.49
N ASP A 181 -7.16 22.34 10.56
CA ASP A 181 -7.73 23.16 11.63
C ASP A 181 -8.07 24.58 11.13
N GLU A 182 -7.24 25.16 10.26
CA GLU A 182 -7.51 26.46 9.65
C GLU A 182 -8.69 26.39 8.67
N ALA A 183 -8.80 25.31 7.88
CA ALA A 183 -9.94 25.08 7.00
C ALA A 183 -11.25 24.90 7.78
N ALA A 184 -11.23 24.17 8.90
CA ALA A 184 -12.38 23.98 9.79
C ALA A 184 -12.84 25.33 10.38
N ASN A 185 -11.91 26.13 10.90
CA ASN A 185 -12.20 27.48 11.42
C ASN A 185 -12.81 28.41 10.36
N ASN A 186 -12.30 28.34 9.13
CA ASN A 186 -12.84 29.15 8.03
C ASN A 186 -14.25 28.69 7.62
N ALA A 187 -14.52 27.39 7.63
CA ALA A 187 -15.85 26.84 7.38
C ALA A 187 -16.85 27.24 8.49
N GLU A 188 -16.43 27.21 9.76
CA GLU A 188 -17.27 27.63 10.88
C GLU A 188 -17.65 29.13 10.79
N LYS A 189 -16.68 29.98 10.46
CA LYS A 189 -16.94 31.42 10.20
C LYS A 189 -17.89 31.63 9.01
N ALA A 190 -17.81 30.81 7.97
CA ALA A 190 -18.71 30.89 6.83
C ALA A 190 -20.13 30.45 7.19
N LEU A 191 -20.29 29.37 7.98
CA LEU A 191 -21.58 28.92 8.49
C LEU A 191 -22.22 29.96 9.42
N MET A 192 -21.42 30.60 10.27
CA MET A 192 -21.91 31.66 11.16
C MET A 192 -22.46 32.85 10.36
N ARG A 193 -21.75 33.28 9.30
CA ARG A 193 -22.24 34.33 8.38
C ARG A 193 -23.53 33.93 7.67
N LEU A 194 -23.62 32.69 7.21
CA LEU A 194 -24.80 32.17 6.52
C LEU A 194 -26.03 32.16 7.45
N ASN A 195 -25.85 31.71 8.69
CA ASN A 195 -26.94 31.70 9.68
C ASN A 195 -27.40 33.12 10.01
N GLN A 196 -26.47 34.06 10.14
CA GLN A 196 -26.79 35.46 10.39
C GLN A 196 -27.60 36.06 9.22
N GLU A 197 -27.22 35.75 7.98
CA GLU A 197 -27.96 36.19 6.79
C GLU A 197 -29.36 35.55 6.68
N LEU A 198 -29.50 34.29 7.11
CA LEU A 198 -30.79 33.60 7.18
C LEU A 198 -31.72 34.22 8.24
N GLU A 199 -31.19 34.58 9.40
CA GLU A 199 -31.95 35.27 10.45
C GLU A 199 -32.42 36.65 9.98
N GLU A 200 -31.56 37.42 9.32
CA GLU A 200 -31.93 38.72 8.74
C GLU A 200 -33.03 38.56 7.68
N ARG A 201 -32.95 37.57 6.80
CA ARG A 201 -34.00 37.28 5.81
C ARG A 201 -35.31 36.83 6.46
N ALA A 202 -35.26 36.03 7.52
CA ALA A 202 -36.45 35.60 8.25
C ALA A 202 -37.17 36.80 8.89
N GLN A 203 -36.42 37.74 9.48
CA GLN A 203 -36.98 38.98 10.02
C GLN A 203 -37.62 39.85 8.94
N GLN A 204 -36.96 39.98 7.78
CA GLN A 204 -37.52 40.73 6.65
C GLN A 204 -38.84 40.14 6.14
N LEU A 205 -38.93 38.81 6.05
CA LEU A 205 -40.15 38.12 5.63
C LEU A 205 -41.29 38.30 6.64
N GLU A 206 -41.01 38.29 7.94
CA GLU A 206 -42.04 38.55 8.95
C GLU A 206 -42.55 40.01 8.89
N ILE A 207 -41.67 40.98 8.65
CA ILE A 207 -42.05 42.37 8.42
C ILE A 207 -42.90 42.50 7.14
N GLU A 208 -42.52 41.80 6.07
CA GLU A 208 -43.27 41.80 4.80
C GLU A 208 -44.66 41.16 4.95
N LYS A 209 -44.77 40.04 5.66
CA LYS A 209 -46.06 39.41 5.99
C LYS A 209 -46.96 40.34 6.79
N ALA A 210 -46.43 41.01 7.80
CA ALA A 210 -47.19 41.99 8.59
C ALA A 210 -47.71 43.14 7.72
N ARG A 211 -46.88 43.63 6.79
CA ARG A 211 -47.26 44.69 5.84
C ARG A 211 -48.35 44.24 4.85
N LEU A 212 -48.27 43.00 4.36
CA LEU A 212 -49.28 42.40 3.48
C LEU A 212 -50.62 42.17 4.21
N ALA A 213 -50.56 41.77 5.48
CA ALA A 213 -51.75 41.62 6.33
C ALA A 213 -52.46 42.98 6.56
N GLU A 214 -51.71 44.06 6.81
CA GLU A 214 -52.27 45.42 6.90
C GLU A 214 -52.86 45.91 5.56
N GLN A 215 -52.23 45.57 4.42
CA GLN A 215 -52.78 45.87 3.10
C GLN A 215 -54.07 45.11 2.79
N GLN A 216 -54.21 43.87 3.28
CA GLN A 216 -55.45 43.11 3.16
C GLN A 216 -56.56 43.65 4.08
N ALA A 217 -56.20 44.14 5.27
CA ALA A 217 -57.15 44.75 6.21
C ALA A 217 -57.67 46.13 5.76
N SER A 218 -56.97 46.82 4.85
CA SER A 218 -57.30 48.17 4.36
C SER A 218 -58.03 48.19 3.01
N ARG A 219 -58.45 47.03 2.49
CA ARG A 219 -59.21 46.92 1.22
C ARG A 219 -60.71 47.11 1.49
N PRO A 220 -61.39 48.12 0.90
CA PRO A 220 -62.82 48.36 1.14
C PRO A 220 -63.71 47.28 0.46
N PRO A 221 -64.90 46.99 1.01
CA PRO A 221 -65.79 45.98 0.45
C PRO A 221 -66.38 46.45 -0.88
N GLN A 222 -66.26 45.64 -1.94
CA GLN A 222 -66.97 45.89 -3.19
C GLN A 222 -68.47 45.70 -2.97
N ALA A 223 -69.24 46.77 -3.20
CA ALA A 223 -70.69 46.77 -3.14
C ALA A 223 -71.27 45.96 -4.30
N ILE A 224 -72.16 45.01 -3.97
CA ILE A 224 -73.02 44.33 -4.92
C ILE A 224 -74.27 45.19 -5.09
N ASP A 225 -74.47 45.76 -6.28
CA ASP A 225 -75.71 46.43 -6.66
C ASP A 225 -76.62 45.45 -7.40
N SER A 226 -77.88 45.39 -6.99
CA SER A 226 -78.89 44.44 -7.46
C SER A 226 -80.10 45.21 -8.00
N SER A 227 -80.23 45.35 -9.32
CA SER A 227 -81.54 45.49 -9.99
C SER A 227 -81.44 45.37 -11.52
N GLY A 228 -82.34 44.57 -12.12
CA GLY A 228 -82.90 44.87 -13.46
C GLY A 228 -82.50 43.99 -14.67
N TYR A 229 -83.22 42.88 -14.85
CA TYR A 229 -83.68 42.27 -16.11
C TYR A 229 -82.72 41.82 -17.26
N SER A 230 -82.91 40.53 -17.57
CA SER A 230 -83.08 39.90 -18.90
C SER A 230 -81.85 39.43 -19.69
N GLY A 231 -81.71 38.10 -19.79
CA GLY A 231 -80.99 37.44 -20.88
C GLY A 231 -80.19 36.21 -20.48
N THR A 232 -80.77 35.03 -20.69
CA THR A 232 -80.14 33.70 -20.76
C THR A 232 -78.80 33.66 -21.51
N LEU A 233 -77.78 32.97 -20.98
CA LEU A 233 -77.26 31.70 -21.53
C LEU A 233 -76.15 31.06 -20.64
N LEU A 234 -76.38 29.79 -20.27
CA LEU A 234 -75.44 28.65 -20.04
C LEU A 234 -74.30 28.78 -19.00
N ASP A 235 -74.38 28.05 -17.87
CA ASP A 235 -73.85 26.67 -17.62
C ASP A 235 -72.33 26.70 -17.30
N ILE A 236 -71.76 26.22 -16.18
CA ILE A 236 -72.01 25.05 -15.32
C ILE A 236 -71.22 25.23 -13.99
N GLN A 237 -71.94 25.10 -12.87
CA GLN A 237 -71.65 24.20 -11.71
C GLN A 237 -70.37 24.38 -10.84
N MET A 238 -70.56 24.81 -9.59
CA MET A 238 -69.91 24.21 -8.39
C MET A 238 -70.97 23.31 -7.70
N PRO A 239 -70.79 22.65 -6.53
CA PRO A 239 -69.66 22.49 -5.57
C PRO A 239 -69.58 20.96 -5.12
N PRO A 240 -69.14 20.49 -3.93
CA PRO A 240 -68.71 21.20 -2.74
C PRO A 240 -67.48 20.67 -1.97
N SER A 241 -67.05 21.54 -1.06
CA SER A 241 -66.26 21.26 0.14
C SER A 241 -67.17 21.62 1.35
N PRO A 242 -66.76 21.43 2.61
CA PRO A 242 -67.08 20.34 3.51
C PRO A 242 -67.95 20.78 4.72
N GLU A 243 -68.44 19.82 5.50
CA GLU A 243 -68.87 20.01 6.90
C GLU A 243 -68.02 19.02 7.73
N GLY A 244 -67.44 19.29 8.89
CA GLY A 244 -67.66 20.31 9.91
C GLY A 244 -67.49 19.60 11.26
N GLU A 245 -66.54 20.07 12.08
CA GLU A 245 -66.46 20.06 13.56
C GLU A 245 -66.80 18.79 14.37
N THR A 246 -66.24 18.45 15.54
CA THR A 246 -65.16 18.87 16.46
C THR A 246 -65.03 17.74 17.49
N ILE A 247 -63.93 17.65 18.24
CA ILE A 247 -63.86 17.56 19.73
C ILE A 247 -62.43 17.12 20.17
N GLU A 248 -61.83 18.03 20.95
CA GLU A 248 -60.82 17.98 22.02
C GLU A 248 -60.10 16.66 22.40
N THR A 249 -58.77 16.71 22.58
CA THR A 249 -58.07 16.83 23.90
C THR A 249 -56.56 16.52 23.79
N ASP A 250 -55.77 17.26 24.59
CA ASP A 250 -54.43 16.98 25.15
C ASP A 250 -53.17 16.73 24.29
N SER A 251 -52.21 17.65 24.48
CA SER A 251 -50.75 17.50 24.36
C SER A 251 -50.22 16.81 25.65
N PRO A 252 -49.00 16.23 25.77
CA PRO A 252 -47.82 16.35 24.88
C PRO A 252 -47.02 15.03 24.63
N ALA A 253 -46.27 14.94 23.52
CA ALA A 253 -44.92 14.33 23.41
C ALA A 253 -44.55 14.00 21.94
N GLU A 254 -43.35 14.46 21.53
CA GLU A 254 -42.41 13.98 20.49
C GLU A 254 -42.88 13.56 19.07
N PRO A 255 -42.25 14.05 17.98
CA PRO A 255 -42.39 13.44 16.66
C PRO A 255 -41.25 12.45 16.34
N LEU A 256 -41.65 11.18 16.25
CA LEU A 256 -41.61 10.33 15.06
C LEU A 256 -40.35 10.30 14.16
N THR A 257 -39.72 9.14 14.25
CA THR A 257 -39.21 8.32 13.13
C THR A 257 -40.16 8.25 11.91
N GLN A 258 -39.55 7.88 10.77
CA GLN A 258 -40.15 7.47 9.48
C GLN A 258 -40.48 8.55 8.44
N ILE A 259 -39.50 8.85 7.58
CA ILE A 259 -39.73 8.86 6.12
C ILE A 259 -38.57 8.11 5.46
N GLN A 260 -38.77 6.81 5.29
CA GLN A 260 -37.97 5.93 4.44
C GLN A 260 -38.95 5.26 3.47
N SER A 261 -39.38 5.99 2.45
CA SER A 261 -40.11 5.45 1.30
C SER A 261 -40.48 6.61 0.39
N LEU A 262 -39.74 6.74 -0.71
CA LEU A 262 -40.19 7.18 -2.03
C LEU A 262 -38.91 7.60 -2.76
N MET A 263 -38.37 6.68 -3.58
CA MET A 263 -37.69 6.92 -4.86
C MET A 263 -37.20 5.56 -5.37
N SER A 264 -38.15 4.74 -5.80
CA SER A 264 -37.95 3.59 -6.69
C SER A 264 -38.94 3.77 -7.84
N THR A 265 -38.43 3.98 -9.05
CA THR A 265 -38.94 3.62 -10.40
C THR A 265 -38.32 4.62 -11.40
N ALA A 266 -37.18 4.30 -12.00
CA ALA A 266 -37.02 3.55 -13.26
C ALA A 266 -37.04 4.46 -14.50
N ALA A 267 -35.91 4.52 -15.23
CA ALA A 267 -35.76 4.06 -16.62
C ALA A 267 -34.57 4.72 -17.34
N THR A 268 -33.84 3.89 -18.08
CA THR A 268 -32.65 4.11 -18.92
C THR A 268 -32.94 4.97 -20.18
N PRO A 269 -31.93 5.54 -20.88
CA PRO A 269 -31.51 4.86 -22.12
C PRO A 269 -30.01 4.93 -22.51
N SER A 270 -29.54 3.79 -23.06
CA SER A 270 -28.65 3.56 -24.23
C SER A 270 -27.34 4.34 -24.46
N ARG A 271 -26.25 3.62 -24.14
CA ARG A 271 -24.97 3.38 -24.87
C ARG A 271 -24.79 3.94 -26.30
N ARG A 272 -23.69 4.68 -26.52
CA ARG A 272 -22.78 4.57 -27.68
C ARG A 272 -21.32 4.72 -27.24
N GLN A 273 -20.47 3.82 -27.73
CA GLN A 273 -19.04 3.68 -27.40
C GLN A 273 -18.17 4.80 -28.01
N ALA A 274 -17.18 5.28 -27.26
CA ALA A 274 -15.88 5.69 -27.79
C ALA A 274 -14.77 5.47 -26.75
N SER A 275 -13.75 4.75 -27.18
CA SER A 275 -12.56 4.27 -26.45
C SER A 275 -11.64 5.40 -25.96
N LYS A 276 -11.11 5.28 -24.73
CA LYS A 276 -9.74 5.68 -24.36
C LYS A 276 -9.29 4.98 -23.06
N LYS A 277 -8.08 4.42 -23.13
CA LYS A 277 -7.43 3.47 -22.21
C LYS A 277 -7.12 4.07 -20.83
N ASN A 278 -7.64 3.42 -19.78
CA ASN A 278 -7.10 3.51 -18.42
C ASN A 278 -5.97 2.48 -18.25
N ILE A 279 -4.81 2.94 -17.75
CA ILE A 279 -3.72 2.08 -17.29
C ILE A 279 -4.09 1.59 -15.90
N ARG A 280 -4.30 0.27 -15.81
CA ARG A 280 -4.76 -0.47 -14.63
C ARG A 280 -3.54 -1.02 -13.89
N VAL A 281 -3.32 -0.67 -12.63
CA VAL A 281 -2.50 -1.49 -11.73
C VAL A 281 -3.39 -2.66 -11.31
N THR A 282 -3.13 -3.84 -11.83
CA THR A 282 -3.91 -5.06 -11.54
C THR A 282 -3.13 -5.99 -10.62
N SER A 283 -3.63 -6.19 -9.39
CA SER A 283 -3.73 -7.53 -8.83
C SER A 283 -4.78 -8.30 -9.64
N ASN A 284 -4.35 -9.01 -10.70
CA ASN A 284 -5.24 -9.91 -11.44
C ASN A 284 -5.11 -11.32 -10.86
N LEU A 285 -5.67 -11.53 -9.68
CA LEU A 285 -6.01 -12.88 -9.20
C LEU A 285 -7.51 -12.87 -8.87
N PRO A 286 -8.30 -13.82 -9.41
CA PRO A 286 -9.73 -13.87 -9.11
C PRO A 286 -9.94 -14.25 -7.63
N PRO A 287 -11.03 -13.76 -6.97
CA PRO A 287 -11.48 -14.36 -5.73
C PRO A 287 -11.83 -15.82 -6.01
N LEU A 288 -11.28 -16.74 -5.20
CA LEU A 288 -11.48 -18.18 -5.38
C LEU A 288 -12.98 -18.48 -5.25
N GLY A 289 -13.58 -19.00 -6.33
CA GLY A 289 -14.96 -19.45 -6.39
C GLY A 289 -15.21 -20.67 -5.49
N GLN A 290 -16.49 -20.92 -5.22
CA GLN A 290 -17.08 -21.89 -4.27
C GLN A 290 -16.79 -23.39 -4.53
N HIS A 291 -15.64 -23.76 -5.08
CA HIS A 291 -15.26 -25.15 -5.30
C HIS A 291 -13.88 -25.44 -4.67
N ALA A 292 -13.84 -25.50 -3.34
CA ALA A 292 -12.78 -26.17 -2.61
C ALA A 292 -13.45 -27.17 -1.66
N LEU A 293 -13.21 -28.45 -1.96
CA LEU A 293 -13.71 -29.68 -1.35
C LEU A 293 -14.05 -29.59 0.14
N GLU A 294 -15.23 -30.10 0.49
CA GLU A 294 -15.54 -30.63 1.83
C GLU A 294 -14.51 -31.70 2.22
N TRP A 295 -14.00 -31.69 3.46
CA TRP A 295 -13.79 -32.87 4.34
C TRP A 295 -13.18 -32.48 5.71
N GLN A 296 -13.57 -33.26 6.73
CA GLN A 296 -13.39 -33.25 8.20
C GLN A 296 -11.93 -33.51 8.66
N GLU A 297 -11.43 -33.31 9.89
CA GLU A 297 -11.83 -32.72 11.19
C GLU A 297 -10.49 -32.49 11.96
N THR A 298 -10.42 -31.40 12.75
CA THR A 298 -9.50 -31.07 13.87
C THR A 298 -8.05 -31.60 13.90
N VAL A 299 -7.09 -30.68 13.76
CA VAL A 299 -5.67 -30.89 14.09
C VAL A 299 -5.48 -31.03 15.60
N ASP A 300 -4.95 -32.16 16.06
CA ASP A 300 -4.50 -32.32 17.45
C ASP A 300 -3.13 -31.67 17.66
N PHE A 301 -3.15 -30.47 18.23
CA PHE A 301 -1.96 -29.69 18.57
C PHE A 301 -1.07 -30.33 19.63
N GLN A 302 -1.58 -31.27 20.44
CA GLN A 302 -0.76 -31.97 21.45
C GLN A 302 0.13 -33.03 20.80
N ALA A 303 -0.39 -33.76 19.80
CA ALA A 303 0.39 -34.75 19.06
C ALA A 303 1.60 -34.11 18.34
N LEU A 304 1.42 -32.90 17.78
CA LEU A 304 2.50 -32.13 17.17
C LEU A 304 3.55 -31.66 18.19
N LYS A 305 3.12 -31.18 19.37
CA LYS A 305 4.05 -30.82 20.45
C LYS A 305 4.85 -32.01 20.95
N THR A 306 4.24 -33.20 21.05
CA THR A 306 4.95 -34.41 21.47
C THR A 306 6.04 -34.80 20.47
N ILE A 307 5.73 -34.80 19.17
CA ILE A 307 6.71 -35.12 18.10
C ILE A 307 7.86 -34.10 18.09
N LEU A 308 7.57 -32.81 18.29
CA LEU A 308 8.57 -31.73 18.35
C LEU A 308 9.45 -31.81 19.61
N THR A 309 8.88 -32.24 20.74
CA THR A 309 9.63 -32.41 22.00
C THR A 309 10.56 -33.62 21.93
N GLU A 310 10.12 -34.71 21.28
CA GLU A 310 10.96 -35.88 21.03
C GLU A 310 12.13 -35.55 20.10
N GLN A 311 11.91 -34.76 19.02
CA GLN A 311 12.98 -34.35 18.11
C GLN A 311 14.01 -33.40 18.74
N ASN A 312 13.60 -32.52 19.67
CA ASN A 312 14.53 -31.63 20.37
C ASN A 312 15.35 -32.34 21.48
N SER A 313 14.83 -33.41 22.09
CA SER A 313 15.56 -34.17 23.11
C SER A 313 16.80 -34.91 22.57
N VAL A 314 16.87 -35.12 21.25
CA VAL A 314 18.02 -35.73 20.56
C VAL A 314 19.19 -34.75 20.41
N LEU A 315 18.93 -33.43 20.45
CA LEU A 315 19.96 -32.41 20.25
C LEU A 315 20.74 -32.05 21.53
N ASP A 316 20.16 -32.29 22.72
CA ASP A 316 20.81 -32.01 24.01
C ASP A 316 21.66 -33.20 24.54
N GLY A 317 21.54 -34.37 23.91
CA GLY A 317 22.20 -35.61 24.34
C GLY A 317 23.66 -35.80 23.90
N GLU A 318 24.17 -35.02 22.95
CA GLU A 318 25.52 -35.20 22.39
C GLU A 318 26.64 -34.42 23.12
N ALA A 319 26.33 -33.73 24.22
CA ALA A 319 27.31 -32.90 24.94
C ALA A 319 27.96 -33.57 26.18
N ASN A 320 27.72 -34.85 26.48
CA ASN A 320 28.42 -35.52 27.59
C ASN A 320 28.80 -36.97 27.26
N GLY A 321 30.10 -37.27 27.29
CA GLY A 321 30.69 -38.47 26.71
C GLY A 321 30.46 -39.79 27.46
N GLY A 322 30.66 -40.89 26.75
CA GLY A 322 30.80 -42.24 27.32
C GLY A 322 30.56 -43.35 26.31
N SER A 323 31.59 -44.19 26.08
CA SER A 323 31.57 -45.36 25.19
C SER A 323 30.50 -46.40 25.55
N GLY A 324 29.78 -46.91 24.55
CA GLY A 324 28.92 -48.09 24.70
C GLY A 324 28.23 -48.45 23.38
N GLY A 325 28.32 -49.72 22.99
CA GLY A 325 27.98 -50.18 21.63
C GLY A 325 26.50 -50.11 21.26
N GLY A 326 26.28 -49.76 19.99
CA GLY A 326 25.31 -50.35 19.06
C GLY A 326 23.84 -50.41 19.47
N VAL A 327 23.07 -49.42 19.00
CA VAL A 327 21.88 -49.67 18.16
C VAL A 327 21.87 -48.56 17.10
N ALA A 328 22.07 -48.91 15.83
CA ALA A 328 21.88 -48.00 14.72
C ALA A 328 20.38 -47.69 14.59
N VAL A 329 19.94 -46.60 15.19
CA VAL A 329 18.64 -46.00 14.88
C VAL A 329 18.83 -45.30 13.54
N ALA A 330 18.17 -45.82 12.51
CA ALA A 330 18.22 -45.26 11.16
C ALA A 330 17.79 -43.78 11.20
N ALA A 331 18.74 -42.89 10.90
CA ALA A 331 18.47 -41.47 10.71
C ALA A 331 17.50 -41.32 9.52
N GLU A 332 16.25 -40.94 9.79
CA GLU A 332 15.34 -40.49 8.73
C GLU A 332 16.02 -39.32 8.01
N SER A 333 16.13 -39.44 6.68
CA SER A 333 16.88 -38.55 5.80
C SER A 333 16.41 -37.09 5.92
N GLN A 334 17.12 -36.27 6.70
CA GLN A 334 16.94 -34.81 6.66
C GLN A 334 17.32 -34.28 5.28
N LEU A 335 16.39 -33.62 4.59
CA LEU A 335 16.62 -33.00 3.27
C LEU A 335 17.77 -31.98 3.29
N THR A 336 17.96 -31.27 4.41
CA THR A 336 19.01 -30.26 4.58
C THR A 336 19.22 -29.95 6.07
N THR A 337 20.36 -29.34 6.38
CA THR A 337 20.70 -28.86 7.73
C THR A 337 20.53 -27.33 7.88
N PRO A 338 20.32 -26.82 9.11
CA PRO A 338 20.29 -25.37 9.36
C PRO A 338 21.54 -24.62 8.87
N ASP A 339 22.72 -25.25 8.97
CA ASP A 339 23.99 -24.69 8.49
C ASP A 339 24.01 -24.51 6.97
N GLU A 340 23.53 -25.50 6.21
CA GLU A 340 23.39 -25.39 4.77
C GLU A 340 22.44 -24.27 4.38
N VAL A 341 21.27 -24.17 5.03
CA VAL A 341 20.30 -23.12 4.78
C VAL A 341 20.87 -21.74 5.10
N SER A 342 21.57 -21.59 6.22
CA SER A 342 22.25 -20.35 6.60
C SER A 342 23.26 -19.91 5.53
N GLN A 343 24.05 -20.86 4.99
CA GLN A 343 25.02 -20.57 3.94
C GLN A 343 24.38 -20.28 2.58
N ILE A 344 23.23 -20.93 2.26
CA ILE A 344 22.49 -20.71 1.01
C ILE A 344 21.88 -19.32 1.02
N LEU A 345 21.19 -18.97 2.10
CA LEU A 345 20.39 -17.74 2.20
C LEU A 345 21.16 -16.53 2.74
N GLU A 346 22.33 -16.74 3.32
CA GLU A 346 23.14 -15.70 4.00
C GLU A 346 22.36 -15.06 5.15
N CYS A 347 21.76 -15.89 5.98
CA CYS A 347 20.97 -15.47 7.13
C CYS A 347 21.53 -16.08 8.43
N PRO A 348 21.19 -15.51 9.60
CA PRO A 348 21.71 -16.00 10.88
C PRO A 348 21.42 -17.49 11.07
N LEU A 349 22.45 -18.24 11.49
CA LEU A 349 22.33 -19.67 11.77
C LEU A 349 21.27 -19.96 12.83
N GLU A 350 21.16 -19.11 13.85
CA GLU A 350 20.18 -19.24 14.92
C GLU A 350 18.74 -19.17 14.39
N ASP A 351 18.45 -18.29 13.42
CA ASP A 351 17.13 -18.25 12.77
C ASP A 351 16.86 -19.57 12.02
N CYS A 352 17.87 -20.12 11.33
CA CYS A 352 17.72 -21.39 10.62
C CYS A 352 17.43 -22.55 11.57
N LYS A 353 18.12 -22.60 12.72
CA LYS A 353 17.89 -23.64 13.75
C LYS A 353 16.47 -23.60 14.30
N VAL A 354 15.94 -22.39 14.54
CA VAL A 354 14.60 -22.21 15.11
C VAL A 354 13.51 -22.52 14.09
N TYR A 355 13.64 -22.05 12.85
CA TYR A 355 12.52 -22.01 11.89
C TYR A 355 12.51 -23.15 10.87
N LEU A 356 13.67 -23.71 10.52
CA LEU A 356 13.75 -24.77 9.50
C LEU A 356 12.96 -26.04 9.89
N PRO A 357 13.00 -26.54 11.14
CA PRO A 357 12.27 -27.75 11.51
C PRO A 357 10.76 -27.62 11.28
N GLY A 358 10.18 -26.47 11.64
CA GLY A 358 8.76 -26.17 11.44
C GLY A 358 8.38 -26.12 9.95
N ILE A 359 9.25 -25.55 9.10
CA ILE A 359 9.04 -25.52 7.64
C ILE A 359 9.07 -26.93 7.06
N LEU A 360 10.04 -27.76 7.43
CA LEU A 360 10.14 -29.15 6.95
C LEU A 360 8.95 -30.00 7.43
N ALA A 361 8.52 -29.82 8.68
CA ALA A 361 7.33 -30.48 9.21
C ALA A 361 6.05 -30.07 8.45
N ALA A 362 5.89 -28.78 8.14
CA ALA A 362 4.79 -28.29 7.32
C ALA A 362 4.83 -28.88 5.90
N MET A 363 6.01 -28.94 5.27
CA MET A 363 6.18 -29.57 3.96
C MET A 363 5.78 -31.05 3.97
N LYS A 364 6.16 -31.79 5.03
CA LYS A 364 5.77 -33.20 5.21
C LYS A 364 4.26 -33.34 5.36
N LYS A 365 3.60 -32.45 6.12
CA LYS A 365 2.14 -32.47 6.33
C LYS A 365 1.35 -32.30 5.03
N TYR A 366 1.81 -31.44 4.12
CA TYR A 366 1.16 -31.19 2.83
C TYR A 366 1.68 -32.07 1.69
N ASP A 367 2.47 -33.11 1.98
CA ASP A 367 3.05 -34.02 0.98
C ASP A 367 3.86 -33.30 -0.13
N ILE A 368 4.56 -32.23 0.26
CA ILE A 368 5.43 -31.43 -0.62
C ILE A 368 6.90 -31.47 -0.18
N LEU A 369 7.28 -32.46 0.63
CA LEU A 369 8.65 -32.65 1.10
C LEU A 369 9.56 -33.17 -0.04
N ASP A 370 10.11 -32.25 -0.81
CA ASP A 370 10.99 -32.51 -1.95
C ASP A 370 12.09 -31.43 -2.05
N ASN A 371 13.30 -31.81 -2.49
CA ASN A 371 14.45 -30.88 -2.58
C ASN A 371 14.18 -29.69 -3.49
N LYS A 372 13.50 -29.90 -4.63
CA LYS A 372 13.18 -28.82 -5.56
C LYS A 372 12.12 -27.89 -4.98
N VAL A 373 11.14 -28.43 -4.28
CA VAL A 373 10.15 -27.62 -3.55
C VAL A 373 10.83 -26.81 -2.46
N LEU A 374 11.75 -27.42 -1.70
CA LEU A 374 12.53 -26.73 -0.68
C LEU A 374 13.33 -25.57 -1.28
N ILE A 375 13.99 -25.77 -2.42
CA ILE A 375 14.68 -24.69 -3.16
C ILE A 375 13.73 -23.52 -3.46
N GLY A 376 12.52 -23.81 -3.96
CA GLY A 376 11.50 -22.80 -4.22
C GLY A 376 11.04 -22.06 -2.96
N ILE A 377 10.87 -22.78 -1.85
CA ILE A 377 10.52 -22.23 -0.53
C ILE A 377 11.63 -21.31 -0.02
N LEU A 378 12.88 -21.77 0.02
CA LEU A 378 14.01 -21.01 0.53
C LEU A 378 14.19 -19.70 -0.26
N ALA A 379 14.14 -19.77 -1.60
CA ALA A 379 14.23 -18.60 -2.45
C ALA A 379 13.05 -17.63 -2.25
N THR A 380 11.85 -18.15 -2.00
CA THR A 380 10.66 -17.33 -1.71
C THR A 380 10.78 -16.63 -0.37
N ILE A 381 11.09 -17.35 0.71
CA ILE A 381 11.29 -16.78 2.06
C ILE A 381 12.33 -15.66 2.04
N ARG A 382 13.43 -15.85 1.30
CA ARG A 382 14.49 -14.86 1.21
C ARG A 382 14.05 -13.53 0.61
N ILE A 383 13.13 -13.58 -0.36
CA ILE A 383 12.56 -12.40 -1.02
C ILE A 383 11.53 -11.73 -0.13
N GLU A 384 10.61 -12.51 0.43
CA GLU A 384 9.45 -11.97 1.14
C GLU A 384 9.81 -11.49 2.54
N THR A 385 10.77 -12.14 3.21
CA THR A 385 11.13 -11.81 4.60
C THR A 385 12.46 -11.07 4.73
N GLY A 386 13.32 -11.12 3.70
CA GLY A 386 14.67 -10.57 3.76
C GLY A 386 15.62 -11.32 4.71
N GLY A 387 15.14 -12.37 5.38
CA GLY A 387 15.88 -13.24 6.31
C GLY A 387 15.30 -14.67 6.26
N PHE A 388 15.13 -15.30 7.43
CA PHE A 388 14.53 -16.64 7.54
C PHE A 388 13.44 -16.75 8.62
N LYS A 389 12.93 -15.61 9.09
CA LYS A 389 11.89 -15.53 10.12
C LYS A 389 10.59 -14.96 9.56
N PRO A 390 9.43 -15.28 10.14
CA PRO A 390 8.17 -14.61 9.81
C PRO A 390 8.30 -13.10 10.05
N VAL A 391 7.77 -12.27 9.15
CA VAL A 391 7.80 -10.80 9.29
C VAL A 391 6.43 -10.19 9.01
N HIS A 392 6.19 -9.03 9.63
CA HIS A 392 5.12 -8.14 9.19
C HIS A 392 5.56 -7.40 7.93
N GLU A 393 4.58 -7.04 7.08
CA GLU A 393 4.83 -6.16 5.96
C GLU A 393 5.38 -4.82 6.46
N TRP A 394 6.57 -4.46 5.98
CA TRP A 394 7.24 -3.23 6.37
C TRP A 394 6.37 -2.00 6.05
N GLY A 395 5.98 -1.28 7.10
CA GLY A 395 5.11 -0.11 7.02
C GLY A 395 4.40 0.11 8.36
N GLY A 396 3.79 1.28 8.53
CA GLY A 396 2.87 1.55 9.63
C GLY A 396 1.42 1.50 9.18
N GLU A 397 0.49 1.77 10.09
CA GLU A 397 -0.95 1.81 9.79
C GLU A 397 -1.29 2.69 8.58
N SER A 398 -0.60 3.83 8.42
CA SER A 398 -0.76 4.74 7.29
C SER A 398 -0.42 4.10 5.94
N TYR A 399 0.53 3.17 5.89
CA TYR A 399 0.89 2.42 4.69
C TYR A 399 -0.12 1.31 4.42
N TRP A 400 -0.57 0.59 5.45
CA TRP A 400 -1.54 -0.51 5.32
C TRP A 400 -2.95 -0.04 4.97
N LYS A 401 -3.30 1.24 5.19
CA LYS A 401 -4.53 1.87 4.65
C LYS A 401 -4.70 1.72 3.14
N ARG A 402 -3.64 1.43 2.38
CA ARG A 402 -3.74 1.10 0.94
C ARG A 402 -4.55 -0.17 0.65
N TYR A 403 -4.75 -1.02 1.66
CA TYR A 403 -5.54 -2.25 1.58
C TYR A 403 -7.00 -2.03 1.99
N GLU A 404 -7.34 -0.83 2.44
CA GLU A 404 -8.70 -0.46 2.82
C GLU A 404 -9.64 -0.51 1.61
N GLU A 405 -10.88 -0.95 1.83
CA GLU A 405 -11.94 -1.05 0.81
C GLU A 405 -11.59 -1.88 -0.44
N ARG A 406 -10.52 -2.70 -0.35
CA ARG A 406 -10.14 -3.62 -1.41
C ARG A 406 -11.01 -4.85 -1.41
N ALA A 407 -12.12 -4.78 -2.14
CA ALA A 407 -13.04 -5.89 -2.36
C ALA A 407 -12.35 -7.13 -2.94
N ASP A 408 -11.28 -6.97 -3.73
CA ASP A 408 -10.50 -8.09 -4.28
C ASP A 408 -9.69 -8.85 -3.20
N LEU A 409 -9.45 -8.23 -2.04
CA LEU A 409 -8.80 -8.82 -0.87
C LEU A 409 -9.81 -9.23 0.22
N GLY A 410 -11.10 -9.03 -0.01
CA GLY A 410 -12.16 -9.20 0.98
C GLY A 410 -12.18 -8.13 2.07
N ASN A 411 -11.41 -7.05 1.93
CA ASN A 411 -11.37 -5.94 2.87
C ASN A 411 -12.56 -5.02 2.59
N VAL A 412 -13.71 -5.36 3.18
CA VAL A 412 -14.99 -4.68 2.92
C VAL A 412 -15.50 -3.92 4.14
N ASN A 413 -14.87 -4.10 5.30
CA ASN A 413 -15.21 -3.38 6.52
C ASN A 413 -14.13 -2.34 6.86
N PRO A 414 -14.51 -1.18 7.41
CA PRO A 414 -13.56 -0.20 7.93
C PRO A 414 -12.54 -0.83 8.90
N GLY A 415 -11.26 -0.58 8.65
CA GLY A 415 -10.12 -1.08 9.43
C GLY A 415 -9.56 -2.42 8.92
N ASP A 416 -10.18 -3.05 7.92
CA ASP A 416 -9.71 -4.32 7.37
C ASP A 416 -8.32 -4.18 6.72
N GLY A 417 -8.00 -3.03 6.12
CA GLY A 417 -6.72 -2.82 5.46
C GLY A 417 -5.54 -2.88 6.43
N ILE A 418 -5.69 -2.27 7.61
CA ILE A 418 -4.69 -2.30 8.70
C ILE A 418 -4.70 -3.69 9.37
N LYS A 419 -5.88 -4.22 9.69
CA LYS A 419 -6.01 -5.48 10.42
C LYS A 419 -5.38 -6.65 9.65
N TYR A 420 -5.64 -6.74 8.35
CA TYR A 420 -5.20 -7.85 7.48
C TYR A 420 -4.04 -7.46 6.55
N HIS A 421 -3.05 -6.72 7.07
CA HIS A 421 -1.78 -6.46 6.37
C HIS A 421 -0.94 -7.73 6.20
N GLY A 422 0.11 -7.68 5.36
CA GLY A 422 0.97 -8.83 5.10
C GLY A 422 1.67 -9.38 6.34
N ARG A 423 1.56 -10.69 6.59
CA ARG A 423 2.27 -11.39 7.68
C ARG A 423 2.88 -12.72 7.21
N GLY A 424 3.87 -13.20 7.95
CA GLY A 424 4.44 -14.54 7.76
C GLY A 424 5.41 -14.66 6.58
N TYR A 425 5.78 -15.91 6.28
CA TYR A 425 6.78 -16.24 5.25
C TYR A 425 6.35 -15.88 3.82
N ILE A 426 5.05 -15.85 3.56
CA ILE A 426 4.47 -15.59 2.22
C ILE A 426 3.80 -14.21 2.12
N GLN A 427 3.89 -13.39 3.17
CA GLN A 427 3.21 -12.08 3.26
C GLN A 427 1.70 -12.20 2.96
N LEU A 428 0.98 -12.96 3.80
CA LEU A 428 -0.47 -13.17 3.68
C LEU A 428 -1.22 -11.85 3.93
N THR A 429 -1.94 -11.34 2.92
CA THR A 429 -2.62 -10.04 2.97
C THR A 429 -4.09 -10.15 2.57
N GLY A 430 -4.98 -9.48 3.30
CA GLY A 430 -6.41 -9.36 2.99
C GLY A 430 -7.31 -10.33 3.76
N ARG A 431 -8.44 -9.84 4.29
CA ARG A 431 -9.40 -10.59 5.11
C ARG A 431 -9.79 -11.92 4.47
N ALA A 432 -10.07 -11.95 3.17
CA ALA A 432 -10.47 -13.17 2.48
C ALA A 432 -9.39 -14.25 2.58
N ASN A 433 -8.11 -13.88 2.49
CA ASN A 433 -7.00 -14.80 2.61
C ASN A 433 -6.84 -15.30 4.05
N TYR A 434 -6.90 -14.41 5.04
CA TYR A 434 -6.87 -14.82 6.46
C TYR A 434 -8.02 -15.79 6.79
N SER A 435 -9.24 -15.50 6.35
CA SER A 435 -10.41 -16.39 6.52
C SER A 435 -10.19 -17.75 5.84
N THR A 436 -9.69 -17.74 4.60
CA THR A 436 -9.51 -18.95 3.80
C THR A 436 -8.44 -19.87 4.41
N TYR A 437 -7.24 -19.34 4.67
CA TYR A 437 -6.15 -20.13 5.24
C TYR A 437 -6.44 -20.50 6.70
N GLY A 438 -7.11 -19.62 7.46
CA GLY A 438 -7.55 -19.95 8.81
C GLY A 438 -8.44 -21.18 8.85
N LYS A 439 -9.48 -21.22 8.01
CA LYS A 439 -10.36 -22.38 7.87
C LYS A 439 -9.61 -23.65 7.46
N LYS A 440 -8.69 -23.54 6.50
CA LYS A 440 -7.88 -24.69 6.03
C LYS A 440 -6.96 -25.25 7.10
N LEU A 441 -6.38 -24.39 7.93
CA LEU A 441 -5.48 -24.80 9.01
C LEU A 441 -6.24 -25.20 10.28
N GLY A 442 -7.54 -24.91 10.38
CA GLY A 442 -8.31 -25.05 11.63
C GLY A 442 -7.91 -24.02 12.69
N VAL A 443 -7.44 -22.84 12.28
CA VAL A 443 -6.96 -21.76 13.14
C VAL A 443 -7.75 -20.49 12.84
N ASP A 444 -8.18 -19.77 13.87
CA ASP A 444 -8.93 -18.51 13.68
C ASP A 444 -8.02 -17.33 13.30
N LEU A 445 -7.53 -17.33 12.06
CA LEU A 445 -6.73 -16.26 11.48
C LEU A 445 -7.55 -15.00 11.14
N GLU A 446 -8.88 -15.13 10.95
CA GLU A 446 -9.72 -13.96 10.69
C GLU A 446 -10.03 -13.17 11.98
N GLY A 447 -10.37 -13.89 13.06
CA GLY A 447 -10.51 -13.31 14.39
C GLY A 447 -9.18 -12.80 14.93
N ASN A 448 -8.12 -13.61 14.82
CA ASN A 448 -6.78 -13.33 15.36
C ASN A 448 -5.68 -13.35 14.28
N PRO A 449 -5.57 -12.31 13.44
CA PRO A 449 -4.61 -12.28 12.31
C PRO A 449 -3.14 -12.31 12.73
N ASP A 450 -2.79 -11.90 13.95
CA ASP A 450 -1.41 -11.97 14.43
C ASP A 450 -0.89 -13.41 14.60
N LEU A 451 -1.79 -14.40 14.65
CA LEU A 451 -1.40 -15.81 14.60
C LEU A 451 -0.65 -16.17 13.30
N ALA A 452 -0.80 -15.41 12.22
CA ALA A 452 -0.02 -15.61 11.00
C ALA A 452 1.47 -15.27 11.15
N MET A 453 1.87 -14.66 12.28
CA MET A 453 3.28 -14.42 12.65
C MET A 453 3.87 -15.52 13.51
N ASP A 454 3.03 -16.40 14.07
CA ASP A 454 3.52 -17.58 14.76
C ASP A 454 4.30 -18.45 13.75
N PRO A 455 5.54 -18.87 14.08
CA PRO A 455 6.38 -19.57 13.10
C PRO A 455 5.79 -20.88 12.57
N GLU A 456 5.09 -21.64 13.42
CA GLU A 456 4.49 -22.93 13.03
C GLU A 456 3.29 -22.67 12.13
N ILE A 457 2.42 -21.73 12.49
CA ILE A 457 1.26 -21.36 11.69
C ILE A 457 1.70 -20.74 10.36
N SER A 458 2.70 -19.87 10.36
CA SER A 458 3.29 -19.27 9.16
C SER A 458 3.88 -20.34 8.22
N ALA A 459 4.55 -21.35 8.76
CA ALA A 459 5.06 -22.48 7.98
C ALA A 459 3.92 -23.32 7.37
N LEU A 460 2.84 -23.56 8.12
CA LEU A 460 1.65 -24.24 7.63
C LEU A 460 0.94 -23.46 6.53
N VAL A 461 0.81 -22.13 6.67
CA VAL A 461 0.24 -21.26 5.62
C VAL A 461 1.10 -21.33 4.36
N LEU A 462 2.44 -21.25 4.51
CA LEU A 462 3.37 -21.34 3.39
C LEU A 462 3.24 -22.68 2.63
N ALA A 463 3.24 -23.80 3.35
CA ALA A 463 3.14 -25.12 2.74
C ALA A 463 1.77 -25.35 2.07
N CYS A 464 0.68 -24.95 2.74
CA CYS A 464 -0.68 -24.97 2.16
C CYS A 464 -0.77 -24.14 0.88
N TYR A 465 -0.17 -22.94 0.88
CA TYR A 465 -0.13 -22.06 -0.28
C TYR A 465 0.60 -22.72 -1.44
N PHE A 466 1.74 -23.36 -1.17
CA PHE A 466 2.58 -23.97 -2.20
C PHE A 466 1.91 -25.17 -2.88
N GLU A 467 1.21 -25.99 -2.09
CA GLU A 467 0.45 -27.15 -2.56
C GLU A 467 -0.74 -26.69 -3.43
N GLU A 468 -1.67 -25.94 -2.86
CA GLU A 468 -2.93 -25.56 -3.53
C GLU A 468 -2.71 -24.78 -4.82
N ARG A 469 -1.69 -23.92 -4.86
CA ARG A 469 -1.43 -23.02 -5.99
C ARG A 469 -0.59 -23.67 -7.08
N GLY A 470 -0.24 -24.96 -6.93
CA GLY A 470 0.62 -25.70 -7.86
C GLY A 470 2.05 -25.15 -7.92
N VAL A 471 2.49 -24.47 -6.86
CA VAL A 471 3.87 -23.92 -6.76
C VAL A 471 4.84 -25.06 -6.52
N ALA A 472 4.45 -26.04 -5.70
CA ALA A 472 5.24 -27.25 -5.48
C ALA A 472 5.48 -27.99 -6.80
N ASP A 473 4.46 -28.15 -7.64
CA ASP A 473 4.60 -28.80 -8.94
C ASP A 473 5.51 -28.02 -9.89
N ALA A 474 5.33 -26.69 -9.96
CA ALA A 474 6.22 -25.83 -10.75
C ALA A 474 7.68 -25.93 -10.28
N ALA A 475 7.91 -26.08 -8.98
CA ALA A 475 9.24 -26.29 -8.43
C ALA A 475 9.81 -27.67 -8.81
N ARG A 476 9.00 -28.74 -8.72
CA ARG A 476 9.38 -30.11 -9.15
C ARG A 476 9.76 -30.17 -10.63
N GLU A 477 9.02 -29.44 -11.48
CA GLU A 477 9.29 -29.26 -12.91
C GLU A 477 10.56 -28.43 -13.17
N GLY A 478 11.06 -27.69 -12.17
CA GLY A 478 12.17 -26.75 -12.32
C GLY A 478 11.79 -25.44 -13.03
N ASP A 479 10.50 -25.15 -13.17
CA ASP A 479 10.00 -23.89 -13.73
C ASP A 479 9.96 -22.80 -12.66
N TRP A 480 11.15 -22.27 -12.36
CA TRP A 480 11.33 -21.21 -11.37
C TRP A 480 10.59 -19.92 -11.72
N ARG A 481 10.35 -19.67 -13.01
CA ARG A 481 9.59 -18.51 -13.48
C ARG A 481 8.12 -18.66 -13.12
N ARG A 482 7.55 -19.85 -13.32
CA ARG A 482 6.19 -20.19 -12.88
C ARG A 482 6.07 -20.13 -11.37
N VAL A 483 7.04 -20.66 -10.61
CA VAL A 483 7.09 -20.51 -9.14
C VAL A 483 6.96 -19.05 -8.72
N ARG A 484 7.81 -18.14 -9.24
CA ARG A 484 7.76 -16.73 -8.86
C ARG A 484 6.46 -16.05 -9.26
N LYS A 485 5.95 -16.37 -10.46
CA LYS A 485 4.71 -15.80 -10.97
C LYS A 485 3.49 -16.22 -10.15
N LEU A 486 3.45 -17.48 -9.68
CA LEU A 486 2.36 -17.98 -8.85
C LEU A 486 2.35 -17.34 -7.45
N VAL A 487 3.53 -17.11 -6.88
CA VAL A 487 3.67 -16.47 -5.56
C VAL A 487 3.39 -14.96 -5.60
N ASN A 488 3.98 -14.24 -6.55
CA ASN A 488 3.97 -12.77 -6.57
C ASN A 488 2.96 -12.16 -7.58
N GLY A 489 2.36 -12.97 -8.45
CA GLY A 489 1.56 -12.48 -9.58
C GLY A 489 2.40 -11.90 -10.73
N GLY A 490 3.73 -11.94 -10.63
CA GLY A 490 4.68 -11.34 -11.57
C GLY A 490 6.12 -11.77 -11.32
N TYR A 491 7.08 -10.96 -11.77
CA TYR A 491 8.52 -11.25 -11.67
C TYR A 491 9.28 -10.21 -10.83
N HIS A 492 8.60 -9.54 -9.90
CA HIS A 492 9.30 -8.60 -9.00
C HIS A 492 10.29 -9.36 -8.10
N GLY A 493 11.52 -8.84 -8.01
CA GLY A 493 12.62 -9.48 -7.28
C GLY A 493 13.22 -10.71 -7.98
N TRP A 494 12.99 -10.89 -9.29
CA TRP A 494 13.46 -12.07 -10.03
C TRP A 494 14.99 -12.28 -9.99
N ASP A 495 15.76 -11.21 -10.06
CA ASP A 495 17.22 -11.22 -9.98
C ASP A 495 17.70 -11.82 -8.65
N VAL A 496 17.09 -11.39 -7.54
CA VAL A 496 17.40 -11.92 -6.22
C VAL A 496 16.87 -13.36 -6.08
N PHE A 497 15.64 -13.63 -6.54
CA PHE A 497 15.01 -14.95 -6.44
C PHE A 497 15.85 -16.00 -7.19
N SER A 498 16.18 -15.72 -8.45
CA SER A 498 16.98 -16.62 -9.29
C SER A 498 18.39 -16.84 -8.73
N LYS A 499 19.03 -15.81 -8.16
CA LYS A 499 20.32 -15.96 -7.46
C LYS A 499 20.25 -17.02 -6.35
N TYR A 500 19.22 -16.99 -5.51
CA TYR A 500 19.09 -17.92 -4.39
C TYR A 500 18.60 -19.30 -4.83
N VAL A 501 17.78 -19.40 -5.88
CA VAL A 501 17.48 -20.68 -6.53
C VAL A 501 18.76 -21.38 -6.99
N GLU A 502 19.64 -20.68 -7.73
CA GLU A 502 20.87 -21.30 -8.23
C GLU A 502 21.83 -21.71 -7.11
N ARG A 503 21.91 -20.93 -6.02
CA ARG A 503 22.70 -21.31 -4.84
C ARG A 503 22.15 -22.53 -4.11
N ALA A 504 20.84 -22.58 -3.94
CA ALA A 504 20.18 -23.70 -3.28
C ALA A 504 20.31 -24.96 -4.14
N ARG A 505 20.15 -24.86 -5.46
CA ARG A 505 20.43 -25.95 -6.41
C ARG A 505 21.87 -26.44 -6.32
N ALA A 506 22.85 -25.55 -6.22
CA ALA A 506 24.25 -25.96 -6.14
C ALA A 506 24.59 -26.78 -4.88
N ARG A 507 23.75 -26.75 -3.84
CA ARG A 507 24.00 -27.44 -2.57
C ARG A 507 22.99 -28.55 -2.24
N LEU A 508 21.77 -28.47 -2.77
CA LEU A 508 20.65 -29.37 -2.45
C LEU A 508 20.22 -30.26 -3.63
N ALA A 509 20.88 -30.14 -4.80
CA ALA A 509 20.55 -30.92 -6.00
C ALA A 509 21.05 -32.36 -5.96
#